data_AF-A0A3M1D8K0-F1
#
_entry.id   AF-A0A3M1D8K0-F1
#
_cell.length_a   1.000
_cell.length_b   1.000
_cell.length_c   1.000
_cell.angle_alpha   90.00
_cell.angle_beta   90.00
_cell.angle_gamma   90.00
#
_symmetry.space_group_name_H-M   'P 1'
#
loop_
_entity.id
_entity.type
_entity.pdbx_description
1 polymer ?
#
loop_
_entity_poly.entity_id
_entity_poly.type
_entity_poly.pdbx_seq_one_letter_code
_entity_poly.pdbx_strand_id
1 'polypeptide(L)'
;MALGASPTSYLSAWAPPRIAAVDAFLHGLFADAWPPRFQDACRYPLRTGGKRIRPLLTRAAGEALGADPVPVDALVAAGAAVELIHTYSLVHDDLPAMDDDVERRGHPTVHVAFDEATAILAGDALLTEAFTVLADAPVDAGVRVRMVAALSAAAGHRGMVGGQAADIGLGGAVTDIDGLLAVHRGKTGALIRAAVVLGGLAAGASEDQ
;
A
#
# COMPACT_ATOMS: atom_id res chain seq x y z
N MET A 1 -33.28 -2.45 6.54
CA MET A 1 -33.01 -3.88 6.32
C MET A 1 -33.08 -4.16 4.82
N ALA A 2 -31.99 -3.93 4.08
CA ALA A 2 -31.96 -4.09 2.62
C ALA A 2 -31.36 -5.45 2.27
N LEU A 3 -32.19 -6.49 2.28
CA LEU A 3 -31.87 -7.81 1.73
C LEU A 3 -32.34 -7.81 0.27
N GLY A 4 -31.43 -7.61 -0.68
CA GLY A 4 -31.78 -7.61 -2.10
C GLY A 4 -30.64 -7.38 -3.09
N ALA A 5 -29.49 -6.87 -2.65
CA ALA A 5 -28.29 -6.80 -3.47
C ALA A 5 -27.57 -8.16 -3.46
N SER A 6 -27.16 -8.66 -4.63
CA SER A 6 -26.19 -9.76 -4.67
C SER A 6 -24.85 -9.26 -4.10
N PRO A 7 -24.00 -10.13 -3.54
CA PRO A 7 -22.66 -9.73 -3.09
C PRO A 7 -21.87 -8.96 -4.16
N THR A 8 -22.05 -9.34 -5.43
CA THR A 8 -21.45 -8.65 -6.58
C THR A 8 -22.02 -7.25 -6.79
N SER A 9 -23.34 -7.06 -6.70
CA SER A 9 -23.94 -5.72 -6.86
C SER A 9 -23.62 -4.80 -5.68
N TYR A 10 -23.44 -5.36 -4.48
CA TYR A 10 -22.95 -4.61 -3.33
C TYR A 10 -21.53 -4.09 -3.55
N LEU A 11 -20.57 -4.97 -3.91
CA LEU A 11 -19.17 -4.57 -4.10
C LEU A 11 -19.01 -3.54 -5.24
N SER A 12 -19.76 -3.71 -6.33
CA SER A 12 -19.77 -2.77 -7.45
C SER A 12 -20.28 -1.37 -7.08
N ALA A 13 -21.16 -1.25 -6.07
CA ALA A 13 -21.60 0.04 -5.56
C ALA A 13 -20.68 0.58 -4.45
N TRP A 14 -20.11 -0.32 -3.63
CA TRP A 14 -19.32 0.02 -2.46
C TRP A 14 -17.91 0.50 -2.82
N ALA A 15 -17.21 -0.19 -3.72
CA ALA A 15 -15.79 0.08 -3.99
C ALA A 15 -15.51 1.41 -4.69
N PRO A 16 -16.22 1.83 -5.77
CA PRO A 16 -15.86 3.01 -6.54
C PRO A 16 -15.69 4.31 -5.74
N PRO A 17 -16.61 4.73 -4.85
CA PRO A 17 -16.42 5.97 -4.08
C PRO A 17 -15.24 5.90 -3.11
N ARG A 18 -14.88 4.70 -2.64
CA ARG A 18 -13.76 4.48 -1.71
C ARG A 18 -12.42 4.51 -2.44
N ILE A 19 -12.39 3.94 -3.64
CA ILE A 19 -11.25 4.08 -4.56
C ILE A 19 -11.03 5.56 -4.88
N ALA A 20 -12.09 6.28 -5.26
CA ALA A 20 -11.99 7.69 -5.61
C ALA A 20 -11.45 8.56 -4.46
N ALA A 21 -11.86 8.30 -3.22
CA ALA A 21 -11.35 9.01 -2.05
C ALA A 21 -9.84 8.78 -1.83
N VAL A 22 -9.38 7.54 -1.98
CA VAL A 22 -7.96 7.19 -1.83
C VAL A 22 -7.12 7.74 -2.98
N ASP A 23 -7.62 7.64 -4.22
CA ASP A 23 -6.93 8.22 -5.37
C ASP A 23 -6.81 9.75 -5.24
N ALA A 24 -7.87 10.43 -4.82
CA ALA A 24 -7.83 11.86 -4.56
C ALA A 24 -6.77 12.23 -3.50
N PHE A 25 -6.70 11.46 -2.41
CA PHE A 25 -5.67 11.64 -1.37
C PHE A 25 -4.26 11.44 -1.95
N LEU A 26 -4.00 10.30 -2.61
CA LEU A 26 -2.70 9.97 -3.19
C LEU A 26 -2.25 10.99 -4.25
N HIS A 27 -3.16 11.47 -5.09
CA HIS A 27 -2.85 12.46 -6.14
C HIS A 27 -2.54 13.85 -5.58
N GLY A 28 -3.02 14.15 -4.37
CA GLY A 28 -2.69 15.35 -3.61
C GLY A 28 -1.25 15.36 -3.08
N LEU A 29 -0.62 14.20 -2.91
CA LEU A 29 0.74 14.09 -2.36
C LEU A 29 1.81 14.61 -3.34
N PHE A 30 2.98 14.93 -2.76
CA PHE A 30 4.16 15.43 -3.46
C PHE A 30 3.93 16.73 -4.25
N ALA A 31 2.94 17.54 -3.87
CA ALA A 31 2.65 18.82 -4.55
C ALA A 31 3.78 19.87 -4.39
N ASP A 32 4.59 19.71 -3.36
CA ASP A 32 5.71 20.56 -2.95
C ASP A 32 7.09 19.90 -3.14
N ALA A 33 7.14 18.68 -3.69
CA ALA A 33 8.39 17.99 -3.98
C ALA A 33 9.25 18.80 -4.98
N TRP A 34 10.56 18.79 -4.77
CA TRP A 34 11.54 19.51 -5.59
C TRP A 34 12.76 18.63 -5.85
N PRO A 35 13.35 18.63 -7.07
CA PRO A 35 13.00 19.43 -8.25
C PRO A 35 11.77 18.91 -9.05
N PRO A 36 11.26 19.66 -10.05
CA PRO A 36 10.01 19.30 -10.76
C PRO A 36 10.06 17.91 -11.42
N ARG A 37 11.22 17.50 -11.97
CA ARG A 37 11.39 16.15 -12.53
C ARG A 37 11.21 15.05 -11.47
N PHE A 38 11.72 15.27 -10.27
CA PHE A 38 11.57 14.33 -9.15
C PHE A 38 10.12 14.30 -8.65
N GLN A 39 9.49 15.47 -8.55
CA GLN A 39 8.06 15.58 -8.25
C GLN A 39 7.21 14.74 -9.23
N ASP A 40 7.46 14.89 -10.54
CA ASP A 40 6.73 14.12 -11.55
C ASP A 40 6.97 12.62 -11.40
N ALA A 41 8.20 12.21 -11.08
CA ALA A 41 8.53 10.80 -10.86
C ALA A 41 7.84 10.20 -9.63
N CYS A 42 7.71 10.92 -8.51
CA CYS A 42 6.95 10.46 -7.35
C CYS A 42 5.45 10.33 -7.66
N ARG A 43 4.89 11.24 -8.46
CA ARG A 43 3.45 11.28 -8.76
C ARG A 43 3.06 10.31 -9.88
N TYR A 44 3.97 10.00 -10.79
CA TYR A 44 3.73 9.13 -11.93
C TYR A 44 3.13 7.76 -11.55
N PRO A 45 3.76 6.94 -10.67
CA PRO A 45 3.25 5.60 -10.35
C PRO A 45 1.95 5.63 -9.54
N LEU A 46 1.61 6.76 -8.90
CA LEU A 46 0.33 6.94 -8.22
C LEU A 46 -0.83 7.20 -9.19
N ARG A 47 -0.53 7.70 -10.39
CA ARG A 47 -1.49 8.03 -11.45
C ARG A 47 -1.69 6.92 -12.48
N THR A 48 -0.77 5.97 -12.60
CA THR A 48 -0.89 4.80 -13.51
C THR A 48 -1.93 3.76 -13.04
N GLY A 49 -2.77 4.13 -12.07
CA GLY A 49 -3.94 3.38 -11.63
C GLY A 49 -3.62 2.18 -10.75
N GLY A 50 -4.57 1.26 -10.63
CA GLY A 50 -4.45 0.03 -9.84
C GLY A 50 -5.79 -0.46 -9.33
N LYS A 51 -5.86 -1.72 -8.88
CA LYS A 51 -7.10 -2.29 -8.34
C LYS A 51 -7.45 -1.76 -6.94
N ARG A 52 -6.52 -1.06 -6.28
CA ARG A 52 -6.62 -0.54 -4.91
C ARG A 52 -7.13 -1.57 -3.88
N ILE A 53 -6.71 -2.83 -4.04
CA ILE A 53 -7.17 -3.93 -3.17
C ILE A 53 -6.80 -3.65 -1.70
N ARG A 54 -5.57 -3.16 -1.45
CA ARG A 54 -5.10 -2.89 -0.08
C ARG A 54 -5.87 -1.75 0.58
N PRO A 55 -6.04 -0.57 -0.05
CA PRO A 55 -6.94 0.46 0.47
C PRO A 55 -8.38 -0.02 0.73
N LEU A 56 -8.93 -0.85 -0.16
CA LEU A 56 -10.28 -1.41 0.03
C LEU A 56 -10.32 -2.37 1.23
N LEU A 57 -9.30 -3.19 1.45
CA LEU A 57 -9.22 -4.06 2.64
C LEU A 57 -9.15 -3.23 3.93
N THR A 58 -8.33 -2.17 3.96
CA THR A 58 -8.26 -1.23 5.07
C THR A 58 -9.61 -0.60 5.35
N ARG A 59 -10.30 -0.16 4.30
CA ARG A 59 -11.62 0.44 4.42
C ARG A 59 -12.68 -0.54 4.91
N ALA A 60 -12.70 -1.76 4.37
CA ALA A 60 -13.64 -2.81 4.77
C ALA A 60 -13.44 -3.22 6.24
N ALA A 61 -12.17 -3.37 6.67
CA ALA A 61 -11.85 -3.70 8.06
C ALA A 61 -12.32 -2.61 9.03
N GLY A 62 -12.03 -1.34 8.71
CA GLY A 62 -12.47 -0.22 9.53
C GLY A 62 -13.99 -0.05 9.58
N GLU A 63 -14.70 -0.27 8.48
CA GLU A 63 -16.17 -0.24 8.46
C GLU A 63 -16.79 -1.43 9.21
N ALA A 64 -16.12 -2.58 9.27
CA ALA A 64 -16.60 -3.76 9.98
C ALA A 64 -16.35 -3.69 11.50
N LEU A 65 -15.28 -3.03 11.94
CA LEU A 65 -14.82 -3.01 13.33
C LEU A 65 -15.00 -1.66 14.04
N GLY A 66 -15.31 -0.61 13.30
CA GLY A 66 -15.26 0.77 13.78
C GLY A 66 -16.40 1.23 14.68
N ALA A 67 -16.11 2.29 15.44
CA ALA A 67 -17.10 3.08 16.16
C ALA A 67 -18.07 3.82 15.21
N ASP A 68 -19.22 4.26 15.75
CA ASP A 68 -20.18 5.13 15.06
C ASP A 68 -19.99 6.58 15.54
N PRO A 69 -19.62 7.55 14.67
CA PRO A 69 -19.42 7.41 13.23
C PRO A 69 -18.03 6.85 12.83
N VAL A 70 -18.00 6.17 11.68
CA VAL A 70 -16.76 5.61 11.10
C VAL A 70 -15.77 6.75 10.76
N PRO A 71 -14.50 6.69 11.22
CA PRO A 71 -13.53 7.76 10.98
C PRO A 71 -12.97 7.70 9.56
N VAL A 72 -13.70 8.31 8.62
CA VAL A 72 -13.42 8.17 7.18
C VAL A 72 -12.02 8.62 6.78
N ASP A 73 -11.60 9.79 7.25
CA ASP A 73 -10.32 10.39 6.86
C ASP A 73 -9.13 9.58 7.41
N ALA A 74 -9.27 9.01 8.62
CA ALA A 74 -8.28 8.11 9.20
C ALA A 74 -8.12 6.83 8.35
N LEU A 75 -9.23 6.26 7.88
CA LEU A 75 -9.20 5.07 7.02
C LEU A 75 -8.63 5.36 5.63
N VAL A 76 -8.86 6.55 5.08
CA VAL A 76 -8.24 6.99 3.83
C VAL A 76 -6.73 7.13 4.01
N ALA A 77 -6.27 7.81 5.07
CA ALA A 77 -4.84 7.94 5.36
C ALA A 77 -4.16 6.57 5.56
N ALA A 78 -4.78 5.69 6.36
CA ALA A 78 -4.29 4.34 6.58
C ALA A 78 -4.20 3.51 5.28
N GLY A 79 -5.23 3.55 4.43
CA GLY A 79 -5.24 2.86 3.15
C GLY A 79 -4.21 3.42 2.16
N ALA A 80 -4.08 4.75 2.13
CA ALA A 80 -3.09 5.44 1.30
C ALA A 80 -1.65 5.08 1.70
N ALA A 81 -1.34 5.04 3.01
CA ALA A 81 -0.03 4.62 3.50
C ALA A 81 0.35 3.21 3.03
N VAL A 82 -0.59 2.26 3.07
CA VAL A 82 -0.35 0.90 2.59
C VAL A 82 -0.16 0.85 1.07
N GLU A 83 -0.89 1.66 0.31
CA GLU A 83 -0.74 1.75 -1.13
C GLU A 83 0.56 2.46 -1.54
N LEU A 84 1.06 3.42 -0.76
CA LEU A 84 2.39 4.02 -0.92
C LEU A 84 3.49 2.96 -0.74
N ILE A 85 3.38 2.13 0.31
CA ILE A 85 4.28 0.98 0.52
C ILE A 85 4.24 0.01 -0.66
N HIS A 86 3.06 -0.33 -1.14
CA HIS A 86 2.92 -1.20 -2.29
C HIS A 86 3.49 -0.57 -3.57
N THR A 87 3.26 0.73 -3.77
CA THR A 87 3.67 1.42 -4.99
C THR A 87 5.19 1.55 -5.03
N TYR A 88 5.86 1.91 -3.92
CA TYR A 88 7.33 1.95 -3.93
C TYR A 88 7.91 0.59 -4.24
N SER A 89 7.33 -0.49 -3.69
CA SER A 89 7.87 -1.84 -3.90
C SER A 89 7.88 -2.17 -5.38
N LEU A 90 6.79 -1.84 -6.10
CA LEU A 90 6.73 -2.00 -7.56
C LEU A 90 7.75 -1.14 -8.30
N VAL A 91 7.93 0.12 -7.89
CA VAL A 91 8.91 1.02 -8.52
C VAL A 91 10.33 0.46 -8.41
N HIS A 92 10.69 -0.12 -7.26
CA HIS A 92 12.00 -0.73 -7.05
C HIS A 92 12.11 -2.12 -7.69
N ASP A 93 11.05 -2.94 -7.63
CA ASP A 93 11.00 -4.26 -8.28
C ASP A 93 11.15 -4.11 -9.82
N ASP A 94 10.67 -3.01 -10.40
CA ASP A 94 10.81 -2.72 -11.84
C ASP A 94 12.25 -2.41 -12.28
N LEU A 95 13.20 -2.17 -11.38
CA LEU A 95 14.56 -1.77 -11.75
C LEU A 95 15.31 -2.89 -12.50
N PRO A 96 16.29 -2.55 -13.37
CA PRO A 96 17.08 -3.56 -14.09
C PRO A 96 17.82 -4.57 -13.21
N ALA A 97 18.13 -4.20 -11.97
CA ALA A 97 18.77 -5.09 -11.00
C ALA A 97 17.80 -6.07 -10.32
N MET A 98 16.50 -5.94 -10.58
CA MET A 98 15.41 -6.68 -9.94
C MET A 98 14.65 -7.47 -11.02
N ASP A 99 13.41 -7.09 -11.37
CA ASP A 99 12.60 -7.78 -12.38
C ASP A 99 12.88 -7.28 -13.81
N ASP A 100 13.55 -6.13 -13.98
CA ASP A 100 13.85 -5.50 -15.29
C ASP A 100 12.59 -5.27 -16.16
N ASP A 101 11.47 -4.97 -15.52
CA ASP A 101 10.19 -4.69 -16.17
C ASP A 101 10.25 -3.31 -16.88
N VAL A 102 10.05 -3.29 -18.20
CA VAL A 102 9.99 -2.03 -18.98
C VAL A 102 8.60 -1.41 -19.03
N GLU A 103 7.55 -2.20 -18.76
CA GLU A 103 6.16 -1.76 -18.76
C GLU A 103 5.39 -2.31 -17.55
N ARG A 104 4.52 -1.48 -16.99
CA ARG A 104 3.58 -1.85 -15.93
C ARG A 104 2.19 -1.33 -16.26
N ARG A 105 1.25 -2.27 -16.43
CA ARG A 105 -0.18 -1.98 -16.76
C ARG A 105 -0.34 -1.18 -18.06
N GLY A 106 0.51 -1.44 -19.06
CA GLY A 106 0.47 -0.76 -20.36
C GLY A 106 1.08 0.65 -20.35
N HIS A 107 1.82 1.00 -19.30
CA HIS A 107 2.59 2.24 -19.19
C HIS A 107 4.07 1.92 -18.97
N PRO A 108 5.01 2.75 -19.45
CA PRO A 108 6.43 2.60 -19.10
C PRO A 108 6.63 2.58 -17.58
N THR A 109 7.56 1.77 -17.09
CA THR A 109 7.94 1.81 -15.66
C THR A 109 8.68 3.10 -15.33
N VAL A 110 8.81 3.44 -14.04
CA VAL A 110 9.39 4.73 -13.62
C VAL A 110 10.82 4.89 -14.13
N HIS A 111 11.63 3.83 -14.11
CA HIS A 111 13.02 3.92 -14.58
C HIS A 111 13.10 4.13 -16.10
N VAL A 112 12.12 3.63 -16.87
CA VAL A 112 12.02 3.84 -18.32
C VAL A 112 11.50 5.25 -18.65
N ALA A 113 10.48 5.73 -17.93
CA ALA A 113 9.90 7.06 -18.15
C ALA A 113 10.83 8.19 -17.72
N PHE A 114 11.71 7.93 -16.75
CA PHE A 114 12.64 8.89 -16.19
C PHE A 114 14.08 8.40 -16.35
N ASP A 115 14.63 7.76 -15.32
CA ASP A 115 15.94 7.13 -15.24
C ASP A 115 16.03 6.31 -13.94
N GLU A 116 17.00 5.40 -13.84
CA GLU A 116 17.16 4.51 -12.67
C GLU A 116 17.37 5.29 -11.37
N ALA A 117 18.21 6.33 -11.38
CA ALA A 117 18.49 7.12 -10.18
C ALA A 117 17.23 7.83 -9.66
N THR A 118 16.44 8.40 -10.57
CA THR A 118 15.16 9.04 -10.24
C THR A 118 14.14 8.01 -9.76
N ALA A 119 14.10 6.80 -10.33
CA ALA A 119 13.20 5.74 -9.88
C ALA A 119 13.53 5.25 -8.46
N ILE A 120 14.82 5.09 -8.14
CA ILE A 120 15.29 4.76 -6.79
C ILE A 120 14.78 5.81 -5.79
N LEU A 121 15.06 7.09 -6.07
CA LEU A 121 14.66 8.21 -5.19
C LEU A 121 13.14 8.34 -5.07
N ALA A 122 12.39 8.11 -6.15
CA ALA A 122 10.93 8.13 -6.12
C ALA A 122 10.38 7.02 -5.21
N GLY A 123 10.95 5.81 -5.28
CA GLY A 123 10.60 4.73 -4.36
C GLY A 123 10.94 5.07 -2.90
N ASP A 124 12.12 5.64 -2.64
CA ASP A 124 12.52 6.06 -1.28
C ASP A 124 11.56 7.11 -0.70
N ALA A 125 11.11 8.05 -1.54
CA ALA A 125 10.15 9.07 -1.17
C ALA A 125 8.77 8.47 -0.88
N LEU A 126 8.26 7.57 -1.71
CA LEU A 126 7.00 6.87 -1.50
C LEU A 126 7.01 6.04 -0.21
N LEU A 127 8.11 5.32 0.06
CA LEU A 127 8.32 4.58 1.31
C LEU A 127 8.25 5.50 2.52
N THR A 128 8.98 6.62 2.47
CA THR A 128 9.05 7.57 3.58
C THR A 128 7.71 8.27 3.82
N GLU A 129 7.04 8.69 2.73
CA GLU A 129 5.76 9.38 2.78
C GLU A 129 4.65 8.52 3.39
N ALA A 130 4.70 7.19 3.21
CA ALA A 130 3.76 6.29 3.86
C ALA A 130 3.73 6.45 5.39
N PHE A 131 4.89 6.71 6.00
CA PHE A 131 5.01 6.91 7.44
C PHE A 131 4.62 8.34 7.85
N THR A 132 4.91 9.35 7.03
CA THR A 132 4.40 10.72 7.22
C THR A 132 2.87 10.72 7.29
N VAL A 133 2.22 10.07 6.30
CA VAL A 133 0.75 9.96 6.24
C VAL A 133 0.16 9.32 7.50
N LEU A 134 0.80 8.29 8.07
CA LEU A 134 0.33 7.69 9.33
C LEU A 134 0.62 8.56 10.56
N ALA A 135 1.74 9.27 10.57
CA ALA A 135 2.10 10.17 11.66
C ALA A 135 1.16 11.38 11.75
N ASP A 136 0.57 11.78 10.64
CA ASP A 136 -0.39 12.90 10.54
C ASP A 136 -1.86 12.45 10.50
N ALA A 137 -2.14 11.13 10.51
CA ALA A 137 -3.48 10.60 10.45
C ALA A 137 -4.38 11.16 11.58
N PRO A 138 -5.66 11.50 11.32
CA PRO A 138 -6.55 12.16 12.28
C PRO A 138 -7.10 11.21 13.35
N VAL A 139 -6.21 10.59 14.12
CA VAL A 139 -6.47 9.71 15.27
C VAL A 139 -5.55 10.07 16.42
N ASP A 140 -5.78 9.49 17.60
CA ASP A 140 -4.93 9.69 18.77
C ASP A 140 -3.48 9.27 18.52
N ALA A 141 -2.52 10.00 19.11
CA ALA A 141 -1.09 9.75 18.92
C ALA A 141 -0.69 8.29 19.22
N GLY A 142 -1.28 7.66 20.23
CA GLY A 142 -1.05 6.24 20.54
C GLY A 142 -1.50 5.30 19.43
N VAL A 143 -2.60 5.61 18.74
CA VAL A 143 -3.07 4.85 17.56
C VAL A 143 -2.10 5.03 16.40
N ARG A 144 -1.63 6.27 16.15
CA ARG A 144 -0.62 6.56 15.10
C ARG A 144 0.64 5.73 15.29
N VAL A 145 1.17 5.69 16.52
CA VAL A 145 2.36 4.88 16.85
C VAL A 145 2.12 3.40 16.55
N ARG A 146 0.95 2.85 16.93
CA ARG A 146 0.63 1.45 16.62
C ARG A 146 0.52 1.19 15.12
N MET A 147 -0.09 2.08 14.35
CA MET A 147 -0.18 1.96 12.89
C MET A 147 1.21 2.01 12.24
N VAL A 148 2.06 2.97 12.64
CA VAL A 148 3.44 3.08 12.15
C VAL A 148 4.23 1.82 12.47
N ALA A 149 4.11 1.29 13.70
CA ALA A 149 4.80 0.06 14.09
C ALA A 149 4.33 -1.15 13.26
N ALA A 150 3.02 -1.31 13.06
CA ALA A 150 2.45 -2.39 12.26
C ALA A 150 2.89 -2.32 10.79
N LEU A 151 2.85 -1.12 10.18
CA LEU A 151 3.30 -0.93 8.80
C LEU A 151 4.80 -1.15 8.66
N SER A 152 5.61 -0.66 9.60
CA SER A 152 7.07 -0.86 9.60
C SER A 152 7.44 -2.33 9.65
N ALA A 153 6.78 -3.11 10.52
CA ALA A 153 7.01 -4.54 10.63
C ALA A 153 6.62 -5.29 9.35
N ALA A 154 5.52 -4.90 8.72
CA ALA A 154 5.02 -5.53 7.50
C ALA A 154 5.83 -5.16 6.24
N ALA A 155 6.32 -3.93 6.14
CA ALA A 155 7.10 -3.46 4.99
C ALA A 155 8.58 -3.89 5.08
N GLY A 156 9.17 -3.90 6.27
CA GLY A 156 10.60 -4.08 6.46
C GLY A 156 11.12 -5.52 6.33
N HIS A 157 12.32 -5.74 6.89
CA HIS A 157 13.08 -7.00 6.76
C HIS A 157 12.37 -8.26 7.29
N ARG A 158 11.38 -8.12 8.19
CA ARG A 158 10.58 -9.26 8.70
C ARG A 158 9.32 -9.53 7.87
N GLY A 159 9.04 -8.68 6.89
CA GLY A 159 7.84 -8.72 6.06
C GLY A 159 8.19 -8.68 4.57
N MET A 160 7.68 -7.68 3.86
CA MET A 160 7.74 -7.56 2.41
C MET A 160 9.17 -7.58 1.88
N VAL A 161 10.07 -6.72 2.39
CA VAL A 161 11.47 -6.67 1.93
C VAL A 161 12.20 -7.99 2.21
N GLY A 162 11.97 -8.61 3.37
CA GLY A 162 12.54 -9.93 3.67
C GLY A 162 12.03 -11.03 2.74
N GLY A 163 10.73 -10.99 2.42
CA GLY A 163 10.13 -11.88 1.44
C GLY A 163 10.68 -11.69 0.03
N GLN A 164 10.93 -10.44 -0.38
CA GLN A 164 11.54 -10.14 -1.68
C GLN A 164 13.00 -10.62 -1.74
N ALA A 165 13.78 -10.42 -0.68
CA ALA A 165 15.15 -10.95 -0.59
C ALA A 165 15.18 -12.49 -0.66
N ALA A 166 14.22 -13.16 0.00
CA ALA A 166 14.10 -14.61 -0.08
C ALA A 166 13.71 -15.09 -1.49
N ASP A 167 12.82 -14.38 -2.18
CA ASP A 167 12.42 -14.69 -3.57
C ASP A 167 13.61 -14.63 -4.53
N ILE A 168 14.40 -13.56 -4.45
CA ILE A 168 15.64 -13.38 -5.24
C ILE A 168 16.62 -14.52 -4.93
N GLY A 169 16.80 -14.86 -3.64
CA GLY A 169 17.72 -15.91 -3.21
C GLY A 169 17.35 -17.32 -3.69
N LEU A 170 16.08 -17.57 -4.02
CA LEU A 170 15.64 -18.86 -4.56
C LEU A 170 15.98 -19.05 -6.05
N GLY A 171 16.27 -17.96 -6.79
CA GLY A 171 16.69 -18.04 -8.20
C GLY A 171 15.72 -18.80 -9.12
N GLY A 172 14.44 -18.91 -8.74
CA GLY A 172 13.38 -19.60 -9.50
C GLY A 172 13.17 -21.09 -9.21
N ALA A 173 14.02 -21.75 -8.41
CA ALA A 173 13.86 -23.18 -8.09
C ALA A 173 13.20 -23.40 -6.72
N VAL A 174 11.87 -23.37 -6.68
CA VAL A 174 11.10 -23.74 -5.50
C VAL A 174 11.05 -25.26 -5.41
N THR A 175 11.84 -25.85 -4.52
CA THR A 175 11.91 -27.31 -4.33
C THR A 175 11.11 -27.79 -3.10
N ASP A 176 10.59 -26.86 -2.29
CA ASP A 176 9.83 -27.14 -1.07
C ASP A 176 8.65 -26.16 -0.89
N ILE A 177 7.49 -26.72 -0.53
CA ILE A 177 6.24 -25.99 -0.31
C ILE A 177 6.35 -25.02 0.87
N ASP A 178 7.09 -25.39 1.93
CA ASP A 178 7.22 -24.54 3.11
C ASP A 178 8.04 -23.28 2.80
N GLY A 179 9.09 -23.42 1.98
CA GLY A 179 9.84 -22.29 1.43
C GLY A 179 8.98 -21.36 0.58
N LEU A 180 8.15 -21.91 -0.32
CA LEU A 180 7.22 -21.12 -1.14
C LEU A 180 6.24 -20.32 -0.29
N LEU A 181 5.63 -20.98 0.70
CA LEU A 181 4.67 -20.35 1.60
C LEU A 181 5.33 -19.26 2.43
N ALA A 182 6.59 -19.44 2.86
CA ALA A 182 7.34 -18.42 3.57
C ALA A 182 7.56 -17.16 2.72
N VAL A 183 7.99 -17.32 1.45
CA VAL A 183 8.15 -16.21 0.50
C VAL A 183 6.83 -15.47 0.31
N HIS A 184 5.74 -16.17 0.00
CA HIS A 184 4.44 -15.54 -0.20
C HIS A 184 3.90 -14.86 1.06
N ARG A 185 4.11 -15.44 2.25
CA ARG A 185 3.72 -14.83 3.53
C ARG A 185 4.45 -13.52 3.80
N GLY A 186 5.71 -13.40 3.37
CA GLY A 186 6.53 -12.19 3.44
C GLY A 186 6.18 -11.19 2.34
N LYS A 187 6.53 -11.52 1.08
CA LYS A 187 6.49 -10.63 -0.09
C LYS A 187 5.12 -10.01 -0.31
N THR A 188 4.05 -10.77 -0.11
CA THR A 188 2.68 -10.32 -0.41
C THR A 188 1.79 -10.32 0.83
N GLY A 189 1.83 -11.40 1.61
CA GLY A 189 0.91 -11.61 2.72
C GLY A 189 1.07 -10.59 3.85
N ALA A 190 2.31 -10.14 4.13
CA ALA A 190 2.58 -9.20 5.22
C ALA A 190 1.83 -7.88 5.01
N LEU A 191 1.90 -7.32 3.80
CA LEU A 191 1.27 -6.03 3.51
C LEU A 191 -0.26 -6.13 3.41
N ILE A 192 -0.79 -7.27 2.95
CA ILE A 192 -2.25 -7.54 2.98
C ILE A 192 -2.77 -7.59 4.42
N ARG A 193 -2.06 -8.27 5.33
CA ARG A 193 -2.42 -8.29 6.76
C ARG A 193 -2.35 -6.89 7.37
N ALA A 194 -1.30 -6.14 7.05
CA ALA A 194 -1.15 -4.77 7.52
C ALA A 194 -2.33 -3.89 7.08
N ALA A 195 -2.81 -4.04 5.85
CA ALA A 195 -3.98 -3.30 5.37
C ALA A 195 -5.19 -3.47 6.31
N VAL A 196 -5.50 -4.71 6.70
CA VAL A 196 -6.62 -5.03 7.58
C VAL A 196 -6.38 -4.48 8.99
N VAL A 197 -5.19 -4.74 9.56
CA VAL A 197 -4.81 -4.29 10.91
C VAL A 197 -4.87 -2.76 11.03
N LEU A 198 -4.34 -2.03 10.06
CA LEU A 198 -4.40 -0.57 10.04
C LEU A 198 -5.84 -0.05 9.97
N GLY A 199 -6.72 -0.75 9.25
CA GLY A 199 -8.15 -0.43 9.20
C GLY A 199 -8.83 -0.55 10.58
N GLY A 200 -8.59 -1.66 11.28
CA GLY A 200 -9.09 -1.86 12.64
C GLY A 200 -8.54 -0.82 13.62
N LEU A 201 -7.23 -0.58 13.61
CA LEU A 201 -6.58 0.41 14.47
C LEU A 201 -7.13 1.82 14.24
N ALA A 202 -7.21 2.26 12.99
CA ALA A 202 -7.76 3.57 12.62
C ALA A 202 -9.23 3.74 13.03
N ALA A 203 -9.98 2.63 13.10
CA ALA A 203 -11.37 2.61 13.50
C ALA A 203 -11.61 2.43 15.00
N GLY A 204 -10.54 2.28 15.79
CA GLY A 204 -10.61 2.12 17.25
C GLY A 204 -10.93 0.71 17.72
N ALA A 205 -10.66 -0.32 16.91
CA ALA A 205 -10.80 -1.72 17.30
C ALA A 205 -9.93 -2.06 18.52
N SER A 206 -10.45 -2.93 19.40
CA SER A 206 -9.69 -3.50 20.52
C SER A 206 -8.66 -4.53 20.04
N GLU A 207 -7.79 -5.02 20.93
CA GLU A 207 -6.79 -6.04 20.56
C GLU A 207 -7.42 -7.41 20.20
N ASP A 208 -8.61 -7.72 20.73
CA ASP A 208 -9.32 -8.97 20.45
C ASP A 208 -10.07 -8.96 19.09
N GLN A 209 -10.19 -7.79 18.46
CA GLN A 209 -10.95 -7.55 17.22
C GLN A 209 -10.02 -7.41 16.00
#